data_AF-A0A938U9C2-F1
#
_entry.id   AF-A0A938U9C2-F1
#
_cell.length_a   1.000
_cell.length_b   1.000
_cell.length_c   1.000
_cell.angle_alpha   90.00
_cell.angle_beta   90.00
_cell.angle_gamma   90.00
#
_symmetry.space_group_name_H-M   'P 1'
#
loop_
_entity.id
_entity.type
_entity.pdbx_description
1 polymer ?
#
loop_
_entity_poly.entity_id
_entity_poly.type
_entity_poly.pdbx_seq_one_letter_code
_entity_poly.pdbx_strand_id
1 'polypeptide(L)'
;MGGRNMAKEKRDIEINSRADTLPLMGPDVRPWPVTPPPTPEWVMENIYAKRKAEEFGKFLEDNLRLEYIFDKPEALQGFRVICNGIWQISRMFAASLLSEQGAECVHIEPPTGDPLRQLTPFGREEYMLKDNVDGTPCGMDFLHEFRNAQSVTLNLETEEGREMYKKMAQVVDIIIESWPPGYMDSLGIGYRQLSKLNPKLIYCWVGERGQWGPNKDELSKHGQWMLDPFSAAANSWIHNTGFPQDQCPRGRGGDPMRSGAWLPSYVAGEQAAVSCMAALYWRDEFSGEGQFIECTAAETLMDIMDFDITWYGFNASIKARTGAWD
;
A
#
# COMPACT_ATOMS: atom_id res chain seq x y z
N MET A 1 40.48 -34.88 4.06
CA MET A 1 40.93 -33.62 3.44
C MET A 1 40.84 -33.79 1.92
N GLY A 2 39.95 -33.05 1.26
CA GLY A 2 39.80 -33.04 -0.19
C GLY A 2 39.21 -31.71 -0.59
N GLY A 3 40.07 -30.70 -0.72
CA GLY A 3 39.70 -29.30 -0.89
C GLY A 3 39.00 -29.04 -2.22
N ARG A 4 37.84 -28.39 -2.16
CA ARG A 4 37.23 -27.69 -3.29
C ARG A 4 38.10 -26.48 -3.61
N ASN A 5 38.68 -26.45 -4.80
CA ASN A 5 39.24 -25.24 -5.38
C ASN A 5 38.80 -25.17 -6.85
N MET A 6 37.67 -24.50 -7.09
CA MET A 6 37.36 -23.93 -8.39
C MET A 6 36.94 -22.48 -8.17
N ALA A 7 37.94 -21.62 -7.98
CA ALA A 7 37.74 -20.20 -8.21
C ALA A 7 37.33 -20.04 -9.68
N LYS A 8 36.07 -19.66 -9.92
CA LYS A 8 35.60 -19.30 -11.26
C LYS A 8 36.48 -18.15 -11.77
N GLU A 9 37.16 -18.36 -12.90
CA GLU A 9 37.96 -17.33 -13.58
C GLU A 9 37.14 -16.05 -13.73
N LYS A 10 37.68 -14.92 -13.26
CA LYS A 10 37.12 -13.60 -13.59
C LYS A 10 37.29 -13.40 -15.10
N ARG A 11 36.17 -13.28 -15.81
CA ARG A 11 36.16 -12.81 -17.19
C ARG A 11 35.83 -11.32 -17.17
N ASP A 12 36.71 -10.51 -17.74
CA ASP A 12 36.41 -9.12 -18.04
C ASP A 12 35.43 -9.11 -19.22
N ILE A 13 34.24 -8.55 -19.00
CA ILE A 13 33.19 -8.44 -20.01
C ILE A 13 32.91 -6.95 -20.18
N GLU A 14 33.18 -6.45 -21.38
CA GLU A 14 32.92 -5.06 -21.76
C GLU A 14 31.43 -4.91 -22.12
N ILE A 15 30.69 -4.08 -21.38
CA ILE A 15 29.25 -3.89 -21.54
C ILE A 15 29.03 -2.62 -22.37
N ASN A 16 28.58 -2.78 -23.61
CA ASN A 16 28.40 -1.67 -24.56
C ASN A 16 26.92 -1.30 -24.77
N SER A 17 26.00 -2.17 -24.35
CA SER A 17 24.55 -1.97 -24.46
C SER A 17 23.77 -2.79 -23.43
N ARG A 18 22.49 -2.45 -23.23
CA ARG A 18 21.57 -3.22 -22.37
C ARG A 18 21.45 -4.68 -22.83
N ALA A 19 21.56 -4.96 -24.12
CA ALA A 19 21.52 -6.31 -24.65
C ALA A 19 22.67 -7.17 -24.13
N ASP A 20 23.84 -6.58 -23.86
CA ASP A 20 25.02 -7.30 -23.34
C ASP A 20 24.86 -7.72 -21.87
N THR A 21 23.91 -7.13 -21.17
CA THR A 21 23.58 -7.48 -19.78
C THR A 21 22.57 -8.63 -19.67
N LEU A 22 21.74 -8.85 -20.70
CA LEU A 22 20.70 -9.88 -20.68
C LEU A 22 21.25 -11.31 -20.59
N PRO A 23 22.38 -11.69 -21.22
CA PRO A 23 22.98 -13.02 -21.07
C PRO A 23 23.71 -13.22 -19.73
N LEU A 24 24.12 -12.13 -19.05
CA LEU A 24 24.67 -12.18 -17.69
C LEU A 24 23.59 -12.49 -16.66
N MET A 25 22.34 -12.14 -16.98
CA MET A 25 21.15 -12.60 -16.29
C MET A 25 20.80 -14.01 -16.81
N GLY A 26 21.58 -15.00 -16.37
CA GLY A 26 21.38 -16.39 -16.80
C GLY A 26 19.92 -16.86 -16.61
N PRO A 27 19.42 -17.76 -17.48
CA PRO A 27 18.05 -18.31 -17.43
C PRO A 27 17.77 -19.21 -16.22
N ASP A 28 18.75 -19.40 -15.33
CA ASP A 28 18.47 -19.80 -13.96
C ASP A 28 17.86 -18.60 -13.22
N VAL A 29 16.61 -18.28 -13.55
CA VAL A 29 15.70 -17.67 -12.59
C VAL A 29 15.69 -18.64 -11.41
N ARG A 30 16.56 -18.41 -10.43
CA ARG A 30 16.50 -19.16 -9.17
C ARG A 30 15.05 -19.03 -8.72
N PRO A 31 14.32 -20.12 -8.46
CA PRO A 31 12.93 -20.04 -8.05
C PRO A 31 12.92 -19.10 -6.85
N TRP A 32 12.36 -17.91 -7.05
CA TRP A 32 12.40 -16.87 -6.03
C TRP A 32 11.43 -17.29 -4.92
N PRO A 33 11.84 -17.27 -3.64
CA PRO A 33 13.11 -16.78 -3.12
C PRO A 33 14.30 -17.73 -3.39
N VAL A 34 15.46 -17.12 -3.69
CA VAL A 34 16.77 -17.77 -3.93
C VAL A 34 17.13 -18.85 -2.91
N THR A 35 16.57 -18.74 -1.71
CA THR A 35 16.52 -19.78 -0.69
C THR A 35 15.04 -20.00 -0.35
N PRO A 36 14.47 -21.21 -0.53
CA PRO A 36 13.13 -21.48 -0.04
C PRO A 36 13.08 -21.14 1.45
N PRO A 37 12.04 -20.46 1.94
CA PRO A 37 11.96 -20.18 3.36
C PRO A 37 12.01 -21.52 4.10
N PRO A 38 12.71 -21.59 5.25
CA PRO A 38 12.81 -22.85 5.96
C PRO A 38 11.40 -23.32 6.34
N THR A 39 11.21 -24.64 6.45
CA THR A 39 9.90 -25.16 6.86
C THR A 39 9.54 -24.60 8.24
N PRO A 40 8.23 -24.42 8.55
CA PRO A 40 7.82 -23.98 9.88
C PRO A 40 8.56 -24.74 10.98
N GLU A 41 8.62 -26.08 10.89
CA GLU A 41 9.31 -26.95 11.85
C GLU A 41 10.81 -26.62 11.98
N TRP A 42 11.51 -26.41 10.87
CA TRP A 42 12.92 -26.03 10.92
C TRP A 42 13.11 -24.66 11.56
N VAL A 43 12.27 -23.66 11.21
CA VAL A 43 12.33 -22.33 11.83
C VAL A 43 12.02 -22.44 13.32
N MET A 44 10.99 -23.22 13.69
CA MET A 44 10.60 -23.53 15.06
C MET A 44 11.79 -24.09 15.84
N GLU A 45 12.45 -25.13 15.35
CA GLU A 45 13.52 -25.82 16.06
C GLU A 45 14.84 -25.02 16.12
N ASN A 46 15.19 -24.29 15.06
CA ASN A 46 16.55 -23.75 14.90
C ASN A 46 16.66 -22.24 15.16
N ILE A 47 15.61 -21.48 14.86
CA ILE A 47 15.59 -20.02 15.04
C ILE A 47 14.73 -19.66 16.26
N TYR A 48 13.52 -20.19 16.31
CA TYR A 48 12.49 -19.76 17.26
C TYR A 48 12.57 -20.46 18.61
N ALA A 49 12.98 -21.73 18.70
CA ALA A 49 13.16 -22.41 19.99
C ALA A 49 14.25 -21.73 20.84
N LYS A 50 15.31 -21.22 20.20
CA LYS A 50 16.35 -20.41 20.87
C LYS A 50 15.85 -19.04 21.35
N ARG A 51 14.77 -18.52 20.73
CA ARG A 51 14.18 -17.21 21.02
C ARG A 51 12.80 -17.30 21.67
N LYS A 52 12.33 -18.50 22.00
CA LYS A 52 10.96 -18.79 22.46
C LYS A 52 9.88 -18.16 21.57
N ALA A 53 10.02 -18.18 20.24
CA ALA A 53 9.12 -17.40 19.39
C ALA A 53 7.67 -17.96 19.31
N GLU A 54 7.42 -19.21 19.71
CA GLU A 54 6.04 -19.68 19.99
C GLU A 54 5.38 -18.90 21.10
N GLU A 55 6.19 -18.42 22.05
CA GLU A 55 5.76 -17.49 23.08
C GLU A 55 5.69 -16.07 22.53
N PHE A 56 6.15 -15.71 21.31
CA PHE A 56 6.12 -14.30 20.87
C PHE A 56 4.70 -13.78 20.65
N GLY A 57 3.83 -14.57 20.02
CA GLY A 57 2.41 -14.21 19.88
C GLY A 57 1.73 -14.11 21.25
N LYS A 58 1.97 -15.09 22.12
CA LYS A 58 1.49 -15.09 23.51
C LYS A 58 2.11 -13.96 24.34
N PHE A 59 3.35 -13.59 24.08
CA PHE A 59 4.07 -12.49 24.72
C PHE A 59 3.45 -11.18 24.28
N LEU A 60 3.16 -10.99 22.99
CA LEU A 60 2.41 -9.84 22.53
C LEU A 60 1.05 -9.79 23.21
N GLU A 61 0.30 -10.90 23.26
CA GLU A 61 -0.99 -10.98 23.95
C GLU A 61 -0.87 -10.67 25.46
N ASP A 62 0.10 -11.26 26.16
CA ASP A 62 0.38 -11.08 27.59
C ASP A 62 0.87 -9.66 27.93
N ASN A 63 1.54 -8.98 26.98
CA ASN A 63 2.01 -7.60 27.15
C ASN A 63 0.96 -6.57 26.74
N LEU A 64 0.20 -6.84 25.68
CA LEU A 64 -0.89 -5.98 25.21
C LEU A 64 -2.12 -6.12 26.08
N ARG A 65 -2.30 -7.27 26.76
CA ARG A 65 -3.32 -7.50 27.78
C ARG A 65 -4.71 -7.15 27.25
N LEU A 66 -5.08 -7.75 26.11
CA LEU A 66 -6.29 -7.40 25.36
C LEU A 66 -7.56 -7.56 26.23
N GLU A 67 -7.57 -8.52 27.14
CA GLU A 67 -8.63 -8.77 28.12
C GLU A 67 -8.75 -7.66 29.20
N TYR A 68 -7.75 -6.79 29.30
CA TYR A 68 -7.72 -5.61 30.16
C TYR A 68 -7.85 -4.31 29.36
N ILE A 69 -8.20 -4.38 28.06
CA ILE A 69 -8.53 -3.19 27.29
C ILE A 69 -9.66 -2.46 28.01
N PHE A 70 -9.40 -1.21 28.35
CA PHE A 70 -10.41 -0.32 28.91
C PHE A 70 -11.36 0.10 27.79
N ASP A 71 -12.63 -0.28 27.91
CA ASP A 71 -13.70 0.23 27.03
C ASP A 71 -13.79 1.75 27.19
N LYS A 72 -13.42 2.49 26.13
CA LYS A 72 -13.55 3.94 26.03
C LYS A 72 -14.49 4.29 24.87
N PRO A 73 -15.17 5.46 24.93
CA PRO A 73 -15.83 6.00 23.75
C PRO A 73 -14.81 6.12 22.60
N GLU A 74 -15.16 5.60 21.43
CA GLU A 74 -14.32 5.70 20.24
C GLU A 74 -14.61 7.00 19.49
N ALA A 75 -13.56 7.67 19.00
CA ALA A 75 -13.64 9.04 18.48
C ALA A 75 -14.55 9.16 17.25
N LEU A 76 -14.60 8.11 16.43
CA LEU A 76 -15.41 8.02 15.22
C LEU A 76 -16.61 7.08 15.37
N GLN A 77 -17.01 6.77 16.61
CA GLN A 77 -18.21 5.96 16.85
C GLN A 77 -19.44 6.62 16.22
N GLY A 78 -20.15 5.87 15.38
CA GLY A 78 -21.36 6.31 14.68
C GLY A 78 -21.13 6.91 13.30
N PHE A 79 -19.87 7.17 12.91
CA PHE A 79 -19.54 7.53 11.53
C PHE A 79 -19.52 6.29 10.64
N ARG A 80 -19.96 6.45 9.40
CA ARG A 80 -19.97 5.36 8.40
C ARG A 80 -19.06 5.68 7.22
N VAL A 81 -18.27 4.69 6.84
CA VAL A 81 -17.27 4.81 5.76
C VAL A 81 -17.49 3.72 4.73
N ILE A 82 -17.46 4.09 3.46
CA ILE A 82 -17.35 3.14 2.34
C ILE A 82 -15.91 3.18 1.83
N CYS A 83 -15.28 2.01 1.71
CA CYS A 83 -14.01 1.85 1.04
C CYS A 83 -14.21 1.11 -0.28
N ASN A 84 -13.98 1.78 -1.41
CA ASN A 84 -14.27 1.26 -2.75
C ASN A 84 -13.03 1.27 -3.64
N GLY A 85 -12.73 0.17 -4.31
CA GLY A 85 -11.56 0.04 -5.16
C GLY A 85 -11.09 -1.41 -5.19
N ILE A 86 -9.96 -1.64 -5.86
CA ILE A 86 -9.30 -2.95 -5.94
C ILE A 86 -7.80 -2.75 -5.80
N TRP A 87 -7.09 -3.77 -5.28
CA TRP A 87 -5.62 -3.85 -5.22
C TRP A 87 -4.86 -2.83 -4.35
N GLN A 88 -5.36 -1.61 -4.18
CA GLN A 88 -4.54 -0.49 -3.73
C GLN A 88 -4.53 -0.35 -2.20
N ILE A 89 -3.33 -0.34 -1.61
CA ILE A 89 -3.10 -0.37 -0.15
C ILE A 89 -3.60 0.90 0.54
N SER A 90 -3.34 2.08 -0.05
CA SER A 90 -3.63 3.37 0.58
C SER A 90 -5.09 3.53 1.01
N ARG A 91 -6.07 3.17 0.16
CA ARG A 91 -7.50 3.29 0.52
C ARG A 91 -7.88 2.40 1.70
N MET A 92 -7.28 1.21 1.79
CA MET A 92 -7.63 0.20 2.78
C MET A 92 -6.97 0.53 4.10
N PHE A 93 -5.73 1.02 4.03
CA PHE A 93 -5.04 1.55 5.20
C PHE A 93 -5.77 2.77 5.77
N ALA A 94 -6.20 3.72 4.93
CA ALA A 94 -7.01 4.85 5.36
C ALA A 94 -8.32 4.40 6.03
N ALA A 95 -9.05 3.47 5.42
CA ALA A 95 -10.28 2.93 5.98
C ALA A 95 -10.05 2.19 7.31
N SER A 96 -8.98 1.38 7.40
CA SER A 96 -8.58 0.69 8.63
C SER A 96 -8.28 1.65 9.77
N LEU A 97 -7.54 2.73 9.51
CA LEU A 97 -7.24 3.76 10.52
C LEU A 97 -8.49 4.47 11.04
N LEU A 98 -9.53 4.62 10.20
CA LEU A 98 -10.81 5.16 10.63
C LEU A 98 -11.63 4.11 11.41
N SER A 99 -11.60 2.84 10.99
CA SER A 99 -12.24 1.72 11.70
C SER A 99 -11.67 1.51 13.09
N GLU A 100 -10.34 1.57 13.22
CA GLU A 100 -9.63 1.46 14.50
C GLU A 100 -10.02 2.56 15.48
N GLN A 101 -10.52 3.70 14.98
CA GLN A 101 -11.05 4.79 15.78
C GLN A 101 -12.57 4.71 15.97
N GLY A 102 -13.21 3.59 15.61
CA GLY A 102 -14.62 3.28 15.87
C GLY A 102 -15.60 3.53 14.73
N ALA A 103 -15.13 3.93 13.54
CA ALA A 103 -16.02 4.10 12.39
C ALA A 103 -16.52 2.75 11.86
N GLU A 104 -17.78 2.71 11.42
CA GLU A 104 -18.34 1.56 10.72
C GLU A 104 -17.88 1.59 9.26
N CYS A 105 -16.87 0.79 8.93
CA CYS A 105 -16.33 0.71 7.57
C CYS A 105 -16.86 -0.50 6.81
N VAL A 106 -17.31 -0.26 5.57
CA VAL A 106 -17.76 -1.29 4.63
C VAL A 106 -16.92 -1.21 3.37
N HIS A 107 -16.24 -2.30 3.05
CA HIS A 107 -15.53 -2.46 1.78
C HIS A 107 -16.47 -2.98 0.70
N ILE A 108 -16.47 -2.30 -0.44
CA ILE A 108 -17.21 -2.72 -1.62
C ILE A 108 -16.29 -3.52 -2.52
N GLU A 109 -16.62 -4.79 -2.72
CA GLU A 109 -15.86 -5.69 -3.57
C GLU A 109 -16.66 -6.09 -4.82
N PRO A 110 -16.00 -6.27 -5.98
CA PRO A 110 -16.67 -6.83 -7.15
C PRO A 110 -17.06 -8.30 -6.91
N PRO A 111 -17.91 -8.91 -7.75
CA PRO A 111 -18.29 -10.32 -7.66
C PRO A 111 -17.11 -11.32 -7.63
N THR A 112 -15.95 -10.91 -8.14
CA THR A 112 -14.72 -11.70 -8.12
C THR A 112 -13.93 -11.59 -6.81
N GLY A 113 -14.35 -10.71 -5.89
CA GLY A 113 -13.58 -10.29 -4.72
C GLY A 113 -12.47 -9.30 -5.08
N ASP A 114 -11.91 -8.65 -4.06
CA ASP A 114 -10.65 -7.91 -4.19
C ASP A 114 -9.53 -8.90 -4.53
N PRO A 115 -8.76 -8.66 -5.60
CA PRO A 115 -7.64 -9.53 -5.96
C PRO A 115 -6.56 -9.69 -4.88
N LEU A 116 -6.47 -8.78 -3.90
CA LEU A 116 -5.63 -8.95 -2.71
C LEU A 116 -5.96 -10.19 -1.90
N ARG A 117 -7.21 -10.68 -1.97
CA ARG A 117 -7.59 -11.97 -1.36
C ARG A 117 -6.79 -13.15 -1.91
N GLN A 118 -6.22 -13.01 -3.11
CA GLN A 118 -5.42 -14.03 -3.77
C GLN A 118 -3.91 -13.74 -3.68
N LEU A 119 -3.51 -12.57 -3.18
CA LEU A 119 -2.10 -12.23 -3.03
C LEU A 119 -1.47 -12.95 -1.85
N THR A 120 -0.40 -13.67 -2.16
CA THR A 120 0.33 -14.47 -1.20
C THR A 120 1.82 -14.16 -1.33
N PRO A 121 2.59 -14.17 -0.22
CA PRO A 121 4.03 -13.98 -0.28
C PRO A 121 4.66 -14.88 -1.34
N PHE A 122 5.37 -14.26 -2.27
CA PHE A 122 6.09 -14.96 -3.35
C PHE A 122 5.20 -15.79 -4.32
N GLY A 123 3.89 -15.55 -4.36
CA GLY A 123 2.98 -16.29 -5.26
C GLY A 123 2.74 -17.75 -4.85
N ARG A 124 2.95 -18.08 -3.58
CA ARG A 124 2.86 -19.44 -3.04
C ARG A 124 1.54 -19.68 -2.30
N GLU A 125 0.63 -20.44 -2.90
CA GLU A 125 -0.71 -20.70 -2.35
C GLU A 125 -0.67 -21.35 -0.96
N GLU A 126 0.38 -22.09 -0.63
CA GLU A 126 0.55 -22.70 0.70
C GLU A 126 0.73 -21.68 1.84
N TYR A 127 0.99 -20.41 1.53
CA TYR A 127 1.05 -19.34 2.52
C TYR A 127 -0.28 -18.62 2.70
N MET A 128 -1.32 -18.99 1.95
CA MET A 128 -2.65 -18.44 2.18
C MET A 128 -3.21 -18.98 3.50
N LEU A 129 -3.81 -18.07 4.26
CA LEU A 129 -4.53 -18.42 5.48
C LEU A 129 -5.93 -18.91 5.10
N LYS A 130 -6.52 -19.81 5.89
CA LYS A 130 -7.86 -20.35 5.62
C LYS A 130 -8.87 -19.70 6.54
N ASP A 131 -10.00 -19.31 5.98
CA ASP A 131 -11.13 -18.84 6.76
C ASP A 131 -11.61 -19.92 7.74
N ASN A 132 -11.96 -19.53 8.96
CA ASN A 132 -12.34 -20.46 10.02
C ASN A 132 -13.79 -20.96 9.92
N VAL A 133 -14.63 -20.35 9.07
CA VAL A 133 -16.04 -20.68 8.86
C VAL A 133 -16.19 -21.63 7.66
N ASP A 134 -15.65 -21.25 6.50
CA ASP A 134 -15.85 -22.00 5.25
C ASP A 134 -14.56 -22.57 4.63
N GLY A 135 -13.40 -22.25 5.20
CA GLY A 135 -12.10 -22.74 4.73
C GLY A 135 -11.57 -22.05 3.47
N THR A 136 -12.23 -20.98 3.00
CA THR A 136 -11.80 -20.22 1.82
C THR A 136 -10.40 -19.65 2.04
N PRO A 137 -9.44 -19.86 1.11
CA PRO A 137 -8.10 -19.31 1.25
C PRO A 137 -8.11 -17.79 1.06
N CYS A 138 -7.33 -17.09 1.87
CA CYS A 138 -7.19 -15.65 1.86
C CYS A 138 -5.71 -15.22 1.99
N GLY A 139 -5.34 -14.23 1.19
CA GLY A 139 -4.03 -13.60 1.16
C GLY A 139 -3.71 -12.80 2.42
N MET A 140 -2.43 -12.79 2.81
CA MET A 140 -1.99 -12.09 4.03
C MET A 140 -2.15 -10.57 3.93
N ASP A 141 -1.92 -9.99 2.75
CA ASP A 141 -2.07 -8.54 2.55
C ASP A 141 -3.53 -8.10 2.75
N PHE A 142 -4.50 -8.91 2.27
CA PHE A 142 -5.91 -8.65 2.53
C PHE A 142 -6.22 -8.69 4.03
N LEU A 143 -5.75 -9.71 4.74
CA LEU A 143 -6.01 -9.84 6.17
C LEU A 143 -5.36 -8.71 6.99
N HIS A 144 -4.21 -8.22 6.56
CA HIS A 144 -3.52 -7.12 7.20
C HIS A 144 -4.26 -5.79 7.01
N GLU A 145 -4.77 -5.51 5.80
CA GLU A 145 -5.33 -4.19 5.45
C GLU A 145 -6.87 -4.06 5.54
N PHE A 146 -7.59 -5.15 5.81
CA PHE A 146 -9.07 -5.14 5.97
C PHE A 146 -9.51 -5.40 7.42
N ARG A 147 -8.66 -5.06 8.38
CA ARG A 147 -8.97 -5.22 9.81
C ARG A 147 -10.07 -4.25 10.25
N ASN A 148 -10.89 -4.70 11.21
CA ASN A 148 -11.99 -3.91 11.80
C ASN A 148 -13.05 -3.41 10.81
N ALA A 149 -13.12 -3.99 9.61
CA ALA A 149 -14.06 -3.57 8.59
C ALA A 149 -14.92 -4.74 8.09
N GLN A 150 -16.12 -4.41 7.61
CA GLN A 150 -17.02 -5.35 6.94
C GLN A 150 -16.73 -5.35 5.43
N SER A 151 -17.12 -6.42 4.75
CA SER A 151 -17.06 -6.49 3.29
C SER A 151 -18.41 -6.91 2.71
N VAL A 152 -18.78 -6.30 1.59
CA VAL A 152 -19.95 -6.65 0.80
C VAL A 152 -19.62 -6.70 -0.68
N THR A 153 -20.17 -7.69 -1.37
CA THR A 153 -20.07 -7.81 -2.81
C THR A 153 -21.11 -6.93 -3.50
N LEU A 154 -20.69 -6.07 -4.42
CA LEU A 154 -21.56 -5.23 -5.25
C LEU A 154 -20.96 -5.04 -6.64
N ASN A 155 -21.77 -5.30 -7.68
CA ASN A 155 -21.34 -5.11 -9.06
C ASN A 155 -21.67 -3.69 -9.55
N LEU A 156 -20.70 -2.78 -9.53
CA LEU A 156 -20.89 -1.38 -9.96
C LEU A 156 -21.04 -1.21 -11.48
N GLU A 157 -20.80 -2.26 -12.27
CA GLU A 157 -21.01 -2.26 -13.73
C GLU A 157 -22.50 -2.37 -14.10
N THR A 158 -23.35 -2.85 -13.20
CA THR A 158 -24.79 -2.96 -13.43
C THR A 158 -25.52 -1.71 -12.94
N GLU A 159 -26.64 -1.38 -13.59
CA GLU A 159 -27.48 -0.26 -13.15
C GLU A 159 -28.00 -0.48 -11.72
N GLU A 160 -28.41 -1.71 -11.41
CA GLU A 160 -28.86 -2.08 -10.06
C GLU A 160 -27.76 -1.85 -9.01
N GLY A 161 -26.53 -2.26 -9.29
CA GLY A 161 -25.42 -2.07 -8.36
C GLY A 161 -25.08 -0.60 -8.16
N ARG A 162 -25.15 0.23 -9.22
CA ARG A 162 -25.01 1.68 -9.11
C ARG A 162 -26.12 2.31 -8.27
N GLU A 163 -27.37 1.91 -8.47
CA GLU A 163 -28.50 2.41 -7.68
C GLU A 163 -28.40 2.01 -6.20
N MET A 164 -27.93 0.81 -5.90
CA MET A 164 -27.62 0.39 -4.53
C MET A 164 -26.50 1.25 -3.93
N TYR A 165 -25.40 1.46 -4.67
CA TYR A 165 -24.29 2.30 -4.21
C TYR A 165 -24.75 3.75 -3.93
N LYS A 166 -25.59 4.34 -4.79
CA LYS A 166 -26.18 5.67 -4.56
C LYS A 166 -27.05 5.72 -3.29
N LYS A 167 -27.77 4.65 -2.95
CA LYS A 167 -28.54 4.57 -1.70
C LYS A 167 -27.62 4.49 -0.49
N MET A 168 -26.53 3.73 -0.57
CA MET A 168 -25.53 3.69 0.50
C MET A 168 -24.85 5.06 0.66
N ALA A 169 -24.47 5.72 -0.43
CA ALA A 169 -23.84 7.04 -0.44
C ALA A 169 -24.67 8.14 0.26
N GLN A 170 -26.00 7.99 0.34
CA GLN A 170 -26.90 8.93 1.02
C GLN A 170 -26.80 8.90 2.55
N VAL A 171 -26.30 7.79 3.12
CA VAL A 171 -26.33 7.55 4.57
C VAL A 171 -24.95 7.38 5.19
N VAL A 172 -23.89 7.54 4.40
CA VAL A 172 -22.50 7.47 4.85
C VAL A 172 -21.90 8.86 5.00
N ASP A 173 -20.90 8.95 5.85
CA ASP A 173 -20.16 10.17 6.10
C ASP A 173 -18.99 10.33 5.14
N ILE A 174 -18.33 9.21 4.83
CA ILE A 174 -17.08 9.19 4.07
C ILE A 174 -17.16 8.11 2.99
N ILE A 175 -16.73 8.46 1.77
CA ILE A 175 -16.36 7.49 0.73
C ILE A 175 -14.86 7.65 0.50
N ILE A 176 -14.11 6.55 0.59
CA ILE A 176 -12.70 6.47 0.19
C ILE A 176 -12.62 5.59 -1.03
N GLU A 177 -12.03 6.08 -2.11
CA GLU A 177 -11.87 5.31 -3.33
C GLU A 177 -10.54 5.53 -4.05
N SER A 178 -10.16 4.54 -4.86
CA SER A 178 -8.89 4.49 -5.58
C SER A 178 -9.07 3.99 -7.02
N TRP A 179 -10.11 4.44 -7.71
CA TRP A 179 -10.31 4.08 -9.11
C TRP A 179 -9.49 4.99 -10.04
N PRO A 180 -9.24 4.58 -11.30
CA PRO A 180 -8.65 5.47 -12.29
C PRO A 180 -9.40 6.80 -12.38
N PRO A 181 -8.69 7.91 -12.67
CA PRO A 181 -9.30 9.23 -12.73
C PRO A 181 -10.55 9.28 -13.62
N GLY A 182 -11.65 9.79 -13.08
CA GLY A 182 -12.93 9.93 -13.79
C GLY A 182 -13.73 8.64 -13.98
N TYR A 183 -13.25 7.46 -13.54
CA TYR A 183 -14.00 6.21 -13.67
C TYR A 183 -15.34 6.25 -12.92
N MET A 184 -15.33 6.61 -11.63
CA MET A 184 -16.55 6.69 -10.82
C MET A 184 -17.52 7.76 -11.34
N ASP A 185 -16.99 8.89 -11.83
CA ASP A 185 -17.79 9.94 -12.50
C ASP A 185 -18.47 9.41 -13.78
N SER A 186 -17.77 8.58 -14.57
CA SER A 186 -18.33 7.97 -15.79
C SER A 186 -19.47 7.00 -15.50
N LEU A 187 -19.44 6.36 -14.34
CA LEU A 187 -20.52 5.52 -13.82
C LEU A 187 -21.64 6.33 -13.14
N GLY A 188 -21.52 7.66 -13.04
CA GLY A 188 -22.51 8.51 -12.38
C GLY A 188 -22.56 8.32 -10.85
N ILE A 189 -21.49 7.79 -10.26
CA ILE A 189 -21.34 7.53 -8.82
C ILE A 189 -20.03 8.12 -8.28
N GLY A 190 -19.47 9.11 -8.97
CA GLY A 190 -18.35 9.91 -8.48
C GLY A 190 -18.81 11.07 -7.60
N TYR A 191 -17.85 11.82 -7.06
CA TYR A 191 -18.13 12.93 -6.16
C TYR A 191 -19.12 13.94 -6.75
N ARG A 192 -19.00 14.27 -8.04
CA ARG A 192 -19.84 15.29 -8.71
C ARG A 192 -21.33 14.92 -8.72
N GLN A 193 -21.64 13.64 -8.71
CA GLN A 193 -23.02 13.14 -8.66
C GLN A 193 -23.46 12.89 -7.22
N LEU A 194 -22.62 12.24 -6.41
CA LEU A 194 -22.98 11.85 -5.06
C LEU A 194 -23.09 13.04 -4.09
N SER A 195 -22.29 14.10 -4.25
CA SER A 195 -22.42 15.33 -3.44
C SER A 195 -23.79 16.00 -3.59
N LYS A 196 -24.48 15.81 -4.72
CA LYS A 196 -25.86 16.32 -4.91
C LYS A 196 -26.89 15.51 -4.13
N LEU A 197 -26.62 14.22 -3.92
CA LEU A 197 -27.48 13.31 -3.16
C LEU A 197 -27.21 13.43 -1.66
N ASN A 198 -25.96 13.68 -1.30
CA ASN A 198 -25.50 13.87 0.07
C ASN A 198 -24.54 15.07 0.13
N PRO A 199 -25.05 16.29 0.37
CA PRO A 199 -24.22 17.49 0.49
C PRO A 199 -23.23 17.47 1.67
N LYS A 200 -23.40 16.54 2.61
CA LYS A 200 -22.52 16.33 3.78
C LYS A 200 -21.43 15.28 3.54
N LEU A 201 -21.40 14.69 2.35
CA LEU A 201 -20.47 13.63 2.00
C LEU A 201 -19.02 14.15 1.93
N ILE A 202 -18.14 13.51 2.68
CA ILE A 202 -16.70 13.60 2.45
C ILE A 202 -16.33 12.51 1.46
N TYR A 203 -15.69 12.90 0.38
CA TYR A 203 -15.27 11.98 -0.67
C TYR A 203 -13.77 12.09 -0.85
N CYS A 204 -13.05 11.04 -0.49
CA CYS A 204 -11.61 10.96 -0.57
C CYS A 204 -11.23 10.05 -1.74
N TRP A 205 -10.65 10.62 -2.79
CA TRP A 205 -9.88 9.83 -3.73
C TRP A 205 -8.44 9.70 -3.22
N VAL A 206 -7.92 8.49 -3.19
CA VAL A 206 -6.52 8.22 -2.86
C VAL A 206 -5.87 7.35 -3.92
N GLY A 207 -4.74 7.80 -4.45
CA GLY A 207 -4.06 7.12 -5.55
C GLY A 207 -2.59 7.52 -5.70
N GLU A 208 -1.97 7.13 -6.81
CA GLU A 208 -0.52 7.25 -6.97
C GLU A 208 -0.07 8.60 -7.55
N ARG A 209 -0.78 9.12 -8.57
CA ARG A 209 -0.34 10.27 -9.39
C ARG A 209 -1.39 11.37 -9.60
N GLY A 210 -2.45 11.38 -8.79
CA GLY A 210 -3.52 12.38 -8.83
C GLY A 210 -4.62 12.10 -9.87
N GLN A 211 -5.71 12.87 -9.80
CA GLN A 211 -6.78 12.85 -10.81
C GLN A 211 -6.63 13.91 -11.90
N TRP A 212 -5.57 14.71 -11.85
CA TRP A 212 -5.32 15.82 -12.75
C TRP A 212 -3.83 15.92 -13.13
N GLY A 213 -3.53 16.78 -14.11
CA GLY A 213 -2.18 16.94 -14.63
C GLY A 213 -1.82 15.95 -15.76
N PRO A 214 -0.62 16.09 -16.34
CA PRO A 214 -0.22 15.36 -17.54
C PRO A 214 -0.08 13.85 -17.32
N ASN A 215 0.16 13.41 -16.08
CA ASN A 215 0.50 12.01 -15.77
C ASN A 215 -0.69 11.20 -15.23
N LYS A 216 -1.88 11.82 -15.11
CA LYS A 216 -3.07 11.20 -14.50
C LYS A 216 -3.54 9.92 -15.22
N ASP A 217 -3.33 9.87 -16.54
CA ASP A 217 -3.76 8.76 -17.41
C ASP A 217 -2.60 7.80 -17.74
N GLU A 218 -1.41 8.01 -17.16
CA GLU A 218 -0.26 7.16 -17.45
C GLU A 218 -0.41 5.78 -16.85
N LEU A 219 -0.21 4.77 -17.69
CA LEU A 219 -0.23 3.36 -17.32
C LEU A 219 1.16 2.76 -17.48
N SER A 220 1.43 1.69 -16.72
CA SER A 220 2.56 0.82 -17.01
C SER A 220 2.44 0.21 -18.42
N LYS A 221 3.56 -0.30 -18.95
CA LYS A 221 3.57 -1.10 -20.19
C LYS A 221 2.66 -2.34 -20.16
N HIS A 222 2.17 -2.73 -18.97
CA HIS A 222 1.28 -3.85 -18.74
C HIS A 222 -0.17 -3.41 -18.45
N GLY A 223 -0.50 -2.12 -18.64
CA GLY A 223 -1.84 -1.59 -18.40
C GLY A 223 -2.20 -1.39 -16.93
N GLN A 224 -1.26 -1.61 -16.00
CA GLN A 224 -1.47 -1.33 -14.57
C GLN A 224 -1.42 0.19 -14.33
N TRP A 225 -2.46 0.73 -13.70
CA TRP A 225 -2.68 2.17 -13.52
C TRP A 225 -2.13 2.74 -12.21
N MET A 226 -2.10 1.93 -11.15
CA MET A 226 -1.68 2.40 -9.82
C MET A 226 -0.81 1.36 -9.14
N LEU A 227 0.50 1.54 -9.30
CA LEU A 227 1.51 0.78 -8.57
C LEU A 227 2.34 1.76 -7.76
N ASP A 228 2.44 1.47 -6.47
CA ASP A 228 3.24 2.18 -5.48
C ASP A 228 4.65 2.63 -5.95
N PRO A 229 5.45 1.80 -6.67
CA PRO A 229 6.76 2.25 -7.16
C PRO A 229 6.71 3.43 -8.13
N PHE A 230 5.58 3.65 -8.81
CA PHE A 230 5.43 4.80 -9.70
C PHE A 230 5.35 6.13 -8.96
N SER A 231 4.84 6.12 -7.72
CA SER A 231 4.82 7.29 -6.83
C SER A 231 6.21 7.58 -6.29
N ALA A 232 6.89 6.55 -5.78
CA ALA A 232 8.26 6.68 -5.30
C ALA A 232 9.28 7.07 -6.40
N ALA A 233 8.99 6.72 -7.66
CA ALA A 233 9.79 7.11 -8.82
C ALA A 233 9.45 8.50 -9.37
N ALA A 234 8.26 9.04 -9.05
CA ALA A 234 7.85 10.37 -9.46
C ALA A 234 8.54 11.48 -8.62
N ASN A 235 9.24 11.09 -7.56
CA ASN A 235 9.98 11.97 -6.66
C ASN A 235 11.37 11.38 -6.34
N SER A 236 12.13 11.97 -5.42
CA SER A 236 13.52 11.54 -5.14
C SER A 236 13.62 10.33 -4.21
N TRP A 237 12.52 9.72 -3.78
CA TRP A 237 12.52 8.67 -2.76
C TRP A 237 13.40 7.47 -3.12
N ILE A 238 13.20 6.90 -4.32
CA ILE A 238 14.02 5.78 -4.82
C ILE A 238 15.48 6.22 -4.98
N HIS A 239 15.70 7.45 -5.48
CA HIS A 239 17.05 7.98 -5.67
C HIS A 239 17.80 8.10 -4.35
N ASN A 240 17.13 8.48 -3.27
CA ASN A 240 17.72 8.65 -1.94
C ASN A 240 17.93 7.35 -1.17
N THR A 241 17.24 6.28 -1.55
CA THR A 241 17.26 5.03 -0.81
C THR A 241 18.33 4.09 -1.38
N GLY A 242 19.17 3.54 -0.50
CA GLY A 242 20.22 2.59 -0.85
C GLY A 242 21.61 3.03 -0.39
N PHE A 243 22.63 2.22 -0.67
CA PHE A 243 24.00 2.53 -0.26
C PHE A 243 24.56 3.73 -1.05
N PRO A 244 25.36 4.58 -0.39
CA PRO A 244 26.09 5.63 -1.07
C PRO A 244 27.19 5.02 -1.96
N GLN A 245 27.62 5.77 -2.96
CA GLN A 245 28.55 5.28 -3.98
C GLN A 245 29.94 4.93 -3.41
N ASP A 246 30.33 5.56 -2.29
CA ASP A 246 31.60 5.39 -1.60
C ASP A 246 31.65 4.18 -0.64
N GLN A 247 30.50 3.73 -0.11
CA GLN A 247 30.41 2.52 0.72
C GLN A 247 30.39 1.22 -0.08
N CYS A 248 30.15 1.28 -1.38
CA CYS A 248 30.21 0.12 -2.26
C CYS A 248 31.59 -0.01 -2.93
N PRO A 249 32.01 -1.22 -3.34
CA PRO A 249 33.30 -1.42 -4.01
C PRO A 249 33.44 -0.45 -5.19
N ARG A 250 34.58 0.27 -5.28
CA ARG A 250 34.82 1.27 -6.34
C ARG A 250 34.45 0.72 -7.72
N GLY A 251 33.55 1.42 -8.42
CA GLY A 251 33.01 1.01 -9.73
C GLY A 251 31.70 0.21 -9.69
N ARG A 252 31.22 -0.16 -8.50
CA ARG A 252 29.85 -0.61 -8.22
C ARG A 252 29.24 0.40 -7.27
N GLY A 253 28.64 1.49 -7.76
CA GLY A 253 27.85 2.34 -6.87
C GLY A 253 26.69 1.54 -6.27
N GLY A 254 26.13 1.98 -5.14
CA GLY A 254 24.85 1.45 -4.70
C GLY A 254 23.77 1.87 -5.70
N ASP A 255 23.04 0.92 -6.26
CA ASP A 255 21.89 1.22 -7.12
C ASP A 255 20.77 1.88 -6.28
N PRO A 256 20.00 2.82 -6.85
CA PRO A 256 18.78 3.31 -6.22
C PRO A 256 17.86 2.13 -5.87
N MET A 257 17.34 2.11 -4.65
CA MET A 257 16.50 1.03 -4.15
C MET A 257 15.11 1.54 -3.83
N ARG A 258 14.10 0.71 -4.05
CA ARG A 258 12.77 0.98 -3.49
C ARG A 258 12.71 0.51 -2.04
N SER A 259 11.75 1.04 -1.28
CA SER A 259 11.37 0.48 0.02
C SER A 259 10.94 -0.99 -0.12
N GLY A 260 11.25 -1.80 0.90
CA GLY A 260 10.78 -3.19 0.98
C GLY A 260 9.27 -3.29 1.24
N ALA A 261 8.70 -2.27 1.89
CA ALA A 261 7.26 -2.11 2.10
C ALA A 261 6.65 -1.15 1.07
N TRP A 262 5.33 -1.20 0.93
CA TRP A 262 4.49 -0.30 0.12
C TRP A 262 4.38 1.09 0.77
N LEU A 263 5.53 1.69 1.07
CA LEU A 263 5.64 2.90 1.88
C LEU A 263 4.86 4.09 1.30
N PRO A 264 4.96 4.44 0.00
CA PRO A 264 4.12 5.49 -0.59
C PRO A 264 2.64 5.28 -0.28
N SER A 265 2.16 4.03 -0.41
CA SER A 265 0.76 3.71 -0.18
C SER A 265 0.34 3.92 1.28
N TYR A 266 1.19 3.50 2.23
CA TYR A 266 0.91 3.71 3.65
C TYR A 266 0.88 5.18 4.03
N VAL A 267 1.86 5.96 3.57
CA VAL A 267 1.93 7.40 3.85
C VAL A 267 0.72 8.12 3.24
N ALA A 268 0.32 7.76 2.02
CA ALA A 268 -0.90 8.29 1.40
C ALA A 268 -2.17 7.91 2.18
N GLY A 269 -2.29 6.66 2.63
CA GLY A 269 -3.42 6.20 3.41
C GLY A 269 -3.54 6.92 4.76
N GLU A 270 -2.42 7.12 5.45
CA GLU A 270 -2.37 7.88 6.71
C GLU A 270 -2.79 9.34 6.51
N GLN A 271 -2.19 10.04 5.54
CA GLN A 271 -2.56 11.43 5.25
C GLN A 271 -4.01 11.56 4.75
N ALA A 272 -4.52 10.56 4.01
CA ALA A 272 -5.92 10.52 3.59
C ALA A 272 -6.86 10.39 4.80
N ALA A 273 -6.54 9.53 5.78
CA ALA A 273 -7.31 9.41 7.01
C ALA A 273 -7.29 10.71 7.83
N VAL A 274 -6.11 11.35 7.97
CA VAL A 274 -5.97 12.66 8.63
C VAL A 274 -6.83 13.72 7.93
N SER A 275 -6.78 13.77 6.60
CA SER A 275 -7.57 14.72 5.80
C SER A 275 -9.07 14.47 5.95
N CYS A 276 -9.50 13.21 5.99
CA CYS A 276 -10.89 12.85 6.26
C CYS A 276 -11.35 13.33 7.65
N MET A 277 -10.54 13.12 8.69
CA MET A 277 -10.86 13.59 10.05
C MET A 277 -10.93 15.12 10.12
N ALA A 278 -10.00 15.83 9.49
CA ALA A 278 -10.05 17.28 9.40
C ALA A 278 -11.30 17.76 8.65
N ALA A 279 -11.71 17.04 7.60
CA ALA A 279 -12.91 17.33 6.86
C ALA A 279 -14.20 17.07 7.65
N LEU A 280 -14.26 16.04 8.48
CA LEU A 280 -15.38 15.79 9.40
C LEU A 280 -15.50 16.94 10.40
N TYR A 281 -14.39 17.32 11.02
CA TYR A 281 -14.35 18.44 11.95
C TYR A 281 -14.82 19.75 11.30
N TRP A 282 -14.33 20.05 10.08
CA TRP A 282 -14.76 21.21 9.33
C TRP A 282 -16.27 21.19 9.00
N ARG A 283 -16.76 20.04 8.53
CA ARG A 283 -18.17 19.82 8.19
C ARG A 283 -19.08 20.05 9.39
N ASP A 284 -18.72 19.50 10.55
CA ASP A 284 -19.63 19.44 11.69
C ASP A 284 -19.58 20.73 12.54
N GLU A 285 -18.43 21.39 12.63
CA GLU A 285 -18.26 22.59 13.47
C GLU A 285 -18.41 23.92 12.70
N PHE A 286 -18.22 23.93 11.39
CA PHE A 286 -18.13 25.19 10.63
C PHE A 286 -19.00 25.25 9.38
N SER A 287 -18.80 24.36 8.41
CA SER A 287 -19.43 24.52 7.08
C SER A 287 -20.84 23.95 7.01
N GLY A 288 -21.13 22.86 7.73
CA GLY A 288 -22.32 22.04 7.52
C GLY A 288 -22.31 21.23 6.21
N GLU A 289 -21.25 21.32 5.41
CA GLU A 289 -21.11 20.73 4.07
C GLU A 289 -19.86 19.86 3.97
N GLY A 290 -19.97 18.76 3.22
CA GLY A 290 -18.87 17.85 2.93
C GLY A 290 -17.92 18.42 1.87
N GLN A 291 -16.88 17.67 1.53
CA GLN A 291 -15.85 18.11 0.58
C GLN A 291 -15.19 16.95 -0.15
N PHE A 292 -14.58 17.27 -1.28
CA PHE A 292 -13.71 16.35 -2.00
C PHE A 292 -12.28 16.50 -1.50
N ILE A 293 -11.63 15.37 -1.26
CA ILE A 293 -10.23 15.25 -0.89
C ILE A 293 -9.55 14.44 -1.98
N GLU A 294 -8.45 14.96 -2.50
CA GLU A 294 -7.52 14.21 -3.33
C GLU A 294 -6.24 14.00 -2.54
N CYS A 295 -5.83 12.75 -2.36
CA CYS A 295 -4.59 12.38 -1.71
C CYS A 295 -3.74 11.54 -2.67
N THR A 296 -2.50 11.97 -2.91
CA THR A 296 -1.64 11.35 -3.92
C THR A 296 -0.35 10.84 -3.28
N ALA A 297 -0.05 9.55 -3.42
CA ALA A 297 1.15 8.94 -2.83
C ALA A 297 2.47 9.57 -3.31
N ALA A 298 2.51 10.09 -4.53
CA ALA A 298 3.66 10.86 -5.00
C ALA A 298 3.86 12.15 -4.19
N GLU A 299 2.78 12.88 -3.91
CA GLU A 299 2.80 14.16 -3.18
C GLU A 299 3.04 13.92 -1.68
N THR A 300 2.37 12.94 -1.09
CA THR A 300 2.52 12.62 0.35
C THR A 300 3.94 12.18 0.69
N LEU A 301 4.62 11.50 -0.24
CA LEU A 301 6.04 11.22 -0.09
C LEU A 301 6.90 12.48 -0.21
N MET A 302 6.54 13.43 -1.09
CA MET A 302 7.30 14.68 -1.23
C MET A 302 7.35 15.48 0.07
N ASP A 303 6.29 15.42 0.89
CA ASP A 303 6.24 16.06 2.21
C ASP A 303 7.32 15.54 3.17
N ILE A 304 7.78 14.31 2.98
CA ILE A 304 8.74 13.62 3.85
C ILE A 304 10.10 13.37 3.18
N MET A 305 10.41 14.05 2.08
CA MET A 305 11.73 13.96 1.41
C MET A 305 12.84 14.77 2.09
N ASP A 306 12.67 15.14 3.36
CA ASP A 306 13.66 15.91 4.11
C ASP A 306 14.04 17.21 3.35
N PHE A 307 15.29 17.67 3.38
CA PHE A 307 15.73 18.91 2.75
C PHE A 307 16.00 18.79 1.23
N ASP A 308 15.57 17.74 0.55
CA ASP A 308 15.88 17.49 -0.87
C ASP A 308 15.52 18.63 -1.82
N ILE A 309 14.28 19.12 -1.74
CA ILE A 309 13.79 20.20 -2.60
C ILE A 309 14.57 21.48 -2.30
N THR A 310 14.82 21.75 -1.01
CA THR A 310 15.60 22.89 -0.55
C THR A 310 17.07 22.79 -1.00
N TRP A 311 17.66 21.59 -1.01
CA TRP A 311 19.03 21.32 -1.46
C TRP A 311 19.19 21.60 -2.95
N TYR A 312 18.26 21.09 -3.76
CA TYR A 312 18.24 21.41 -5.19
C TYR A 312 18.01 22.90 -5.42
N GLY A 313 17.10 23.54 -4.67
CA GLY A 313 16.87 24.98 -4.75
C GLY A 313 18.08 25.84 -4.37
N PHE A 314 18.90 25.36 -3.43
CA PHE A 314 20.08 26.07 -2.93
C PHE A 314 21.18 26.22 -3.99
N ASN A 315 21.48 25.18 -4.77
CA ASN A 315 22.60 25.21 -5.73
C ASN A 315 22.41 24.37 -7.01
N ALA A 316 21.20 23.90 -7.30
CA ALA A 316 20.88 23.00 -8.41
C ALA A 316 21.67 21.68 -8.42
N SER A 317 22.18 21.24 -7.26
CA SER A 317 22.82 19.93 -7.14
C SER A 317 21.83 18.86 -6.70
N ILE A 318 22.04 17.64 -7.16
CA ILE A 318 21.25 16.47 -6.76
C ILE A 318 21.87 15.90 -5.48
N LYS A 319 21.08 15.76 -4.41
CA LYS A 319 21.51 15.15 -3.16
C LYS A 319 22.04 13.74 -3.43
N ALA A 320 23.22 13.42 -2.88
CA ALA A 320 23.75 12.07 -2.95
C ALA A 320 23.06 11.19 -1.90
N ARG A 321 22.91 9.89 -2.20
CA ARG A 321 22.54 8.90 -1.17
C ARG A 321 23.55 8.92 -0.04
N THR A 322 23.07 8.78 1.19
CA THR A 322 23.89 8.68 2.41
C THR A 322 23.87 7.26 2.98
N GLY A 323 22.90 6.42 2.63
CA GLY A 323 22.73 5.11 3.24
C GLY A 323 22.64 5.19 4.75
N ALA A 324 23.40 4.37 5.47
CA ALA A 324 23.41 4.33 6.94
C ALA A 324 24.44 5.29 7.58
N TRP A 325 24.92 6.31 6.85
CA TRP A 325 25.79 7.34 7.43
C TRP A 325 25.04 8.31 8.35
N ASP A 326 23.73 8.44 8.15
CA ASP A 326 22.78 9.22 8.96
C ASP A 326 22.00 8.28 9.89
#